data_AF-A0A1S3XZX0-F1
#
_entry.id   AF-A0A1S3XZX0-F1
#
_cell.length_a   1.000
_cell.length_b   1.000
_cell.length_c   1.000
_cell.angle_alpha   90.00
_cell.angle_beta   90.00
_cell.angle_gamma   90.00
#
_symmetry.space_group_name_H-M   'P 1'
#
loop_
_entity.id
_entity.type
_entity.pdbx_description
1 polymer ?
#
loop_
_entity_poly.entity_id
_entity_poly.type
_entity_poly.pdbx_seq_one_letter_code
_entity_poly.pdbx_strand_id
1 'polypeptide(L)'
;SEQWVHCLQKIALDELVLSKSLPLRPGVEEFIVEAYEKGVPVVMLTSYCKCGEKSARSIIEKLGNDKMARIKILGMEEVKQSFYGQLVFGEGVASDLGEQLAKEARKAVSAEEQRIAKEVASMLKLSVDIDTTSSEEMKNVVAALRAGAEYANVPVDYCVLVAGSQSGVAGAERIGMPCVVVRSSSTARAEFPGAKAVMDGFGGGDLSISRLQQIQRS
;
A
#
# COMPACT_ATOMS: atom_id res chain seq x y z
N SER A 1 16.89 -5.30 -32.46
CA SER A 1 15.86 -4.27 -32.69
C SER A 1 14.66 -4.63 -31.84
N GLU A 2 14.36 -3.73 -30.90
CA GLU A 2 13.03 -3.40 -30.35
C GLU A 2 12.22 -4.55 -29.70
N GLN A 3 12.18 -4.61 -28.37
CA GLN A 3 11.10 -4.06 -27.50
C GLN A 3 9.81 -4.93 -27.59
N TRP A 4 9.24 -5.51 -26.53
CA TRP A 4 8.77 -4.87 -25.29
C TRP A 4 8.60 -5.85 -24.11
N VAL A 5 8.92 -5.37 -22.90
CA VAL A 5 8.69 -5.95 -21.56
C VAL A 5 7.70 -5.03 -20.84
N HIS A 6 6.64 -5.52 -20.17
CA HIS A 6 5.86 -4.69 -19.22
C HIS A 6 5.25 -5.48 -18.03
N CYS A 7 5.87 -5.30 -16.86
CA CYS A 7 5.36 -5.13 -15.48
C CYS A 7 4.14 -5.93 -14.95
N LEU A 8 4.37 -6.91 -14.06
CA LEU A 8 3.35 -7.49 -13.18
C LEU A 8 3.52 -7.01 -11.71
N GLN A 9 3.21 -5.74 -11.48
CA GLN A 9 2.63 -5.26 -10.21
C GLN A 9 1.90 -3.94 -10.47
N LYS A 10 0.96 -4.00 -11.40
CA LYS A 10 -0.14 -3.06 -11.55
C LYS A 10 -1.33 -3.96 -11.75
N ILE A 11 -2.26 -3.98 -10.80
CA ILE A 11 -3.55 -4.53 -11.12
C ILE A 11 -4.19 -3.47 -12.03
N ALA A 12 -4.11 -3.71 -13.33
CA ALA A 12 -4.88 -3.06 -14.36
C ALA A 12 -5.42 -4.21 -15.20
N LEU A 13 -6.65 -4.59 -14.88
CA LEU A 13 -7.38 -5.56 -15.67
C LEU A 13 -8.70 -4.91 -16.04
N ASP A 14 -8.64 -4.04 -17.05
CA ASP A 14 -9.81 -3.55 -17.76
C ASP A 14 -10.03 -4.27 -19.10
N GLU A 15 -9.29 -5.36 -19.40
CA GLU A 15 -9.64 -6.18 -20.58
C GLU A 15 -9.28 -7.67 -20.51
N LEU A 16 -8.61 -8.14 -19.45
CA LEU A 16 -8.27 -9.57 -19.30
C LEU A 16 -8.92 -10.19 -18.04
N VAL A 17 -10.03 -9.59 -17.59
CA VAL A 17 -10.91 -10.12 -16.52
C VAL A 17 -11.69 -11.34 -17.02
N LEU A 18 -11.73 -11.56 -18.34
CA LEU A 18 -12.64 -12.53 -18.94
C LEU A 18 -12.08 -13.95 -19.04
N SER A 19 -10.76 -14.19 -18.97
CA SER A 19 -10.27 -15.57 -18.94
C SER A 19 -8.83 -15.69 -18.43
N LYS A 20 -8.64 -16.62 -17.48
CA LYS A 20 -7.37 -17.21 -17.00
C LYS A 20 -6.65 -16.46 -15.87
N SER A 21 -6.67 -17.12 -14.72
CA SER A 21 -5.99 -16.78 -13.46
C SER A 21 -4.46 -16.81 -13.62
N LEU A 22 -3.77 -15.74 -13.22
CA LEU A 22 -2.29 -15.68 -13.23
C LEU A 22 -1.71 -16.38 -11.99
N PRO A 23 -0.66 -17.22 -12.10
CA PRO A 23 -0.10 -17.94 -10.96
C PRO A 23 0.41 -16.99 -9.85
N LEU A 24 0.38 -17.44 -8.59
CA LEU A 24 1.07 -16.74 -7.50
C LEU A 24 2.57 -16.73 -7.78
N ARG A 25 3.26 -15.70 -7.28
CA ARG A 25 4.72 -15.65 -7.39
C ARG A 25 5.32 -16.84 -6.62
N PRO A 26 6.31 -17.55 -7.17
CA PRO A 26 7.00 -18.61 -6.46
C PRO A 26 7.49 -18.15 -5.08
N GLY A 27 7.33 -18.98 -4.06
CA GLY A 27 7.77 -18.70 -2.69
C GLY A 27 6.75 -17.98 -1.81
N VAL A 28 5.67 -17.42 -2.37
CA VAL A 28 4.67 -16.67 -1.58
C VAL A 28 3.89 -17.59 -0.64
N GLU A 29 3.52 -18.78 -1.11
CA GLU A 29 2.78 -19.73 -0.27
C GLU A 29 3.64 -20.22 0.90
N GLU A 30 4.90 -20.56 0.62
CA GLU A 30 5.88 -20.97 1.61
C GLU A 30 6.12 -19.87 2.64
N PHE A 31 6.22 -18.61 2.19
CA PHE A 31 6.36 -17.45 3.06
C PHE A 31 5.17 -17.28 4.02
N ILE A 32 3.94 -17.43 3.52
CA ILE A 32 2.72 -17.35 4.35
C ILE A 32 2.67 -18.50 5.36
N VAL A 33 3.02 -19.72 4.93
CA VAL A 33 3.07 -20.89 5.82
C VAL A 33 4.12 -20.68 6.91
N GLU A 34 5.33 -20.24 6.56
CA GLU A 34 6.40 -19.93 7.51
C GLU A 34 5.95 -18.85 8.52
N ALA A 35 5.23 -17.83 8.06
CA ALA A 35 4.70 -16.77 8.93
C ALA A 35 3.75 -17.34 9.97
N TYR A 36 2.81 -18.17 9.52
CA TYR A 36 1.84 -18.81 10.40
C TYR A 36 2.49 -19.75 11.41
N GLU A 37 3.42 -20.60 10.98
CA GLU A 37 4.15 -21.52 11.85
C GLU A 37 4.96 -20.79 12.93
N LYS A 38 5.41 -19.57 12.62
CA LYS A 38 6.12 -18.68 13.56
C LYS A 38 5.20 -17.75 14.35
N GLY A 39 3.88 -17.86 14.19
CA GLY A 39 2.90 -17.00 14.86
C GLY A 39 2.95 -15.54 14.43
N VAL A 40 3.45 -15.24 13.24
CA VAL A 40 3.53 -13.89 12.67
C VAL A 40 2.25 -13.60 11.87
N PRO A 41 1.43 -12.60 12.26
CA PRO A 41 0.23 -12.23 11.52
C PRO A 41 0.59 -11.70 10.13
N VAL A 42 -0.15 -12.13 9.10
CA VAL A 42 0.00 -11.62 7.74
C VAL A 42 -1.26 -10.85 7.35
N VAL A 43 -1.09 -9.59 6.96
CA VAL A 43 -2.15 -8.74 6.44
C VAL A 43 -1.83 -8.33 5.01
N MET A 44 -2.76 -8.60 4.11
CA MET A 44 -2.66 -8.23 2.70
C MET A 44 -3.47 -6.95 2.44
N LEU A 45 -2.79 -5.91 1.98
CA LEU A 45 -3.40 -4.62 1.66
C LEU A 45 -3.68 -4.53 0.16
N THR A 46 -4.97 -4.48 -0.21
CA THR A 46 -5.40 -4.31 -1.61
C THR A 46 -5.91 -2.90 -1.90
N SER A 47 -6.25 -2.16 -0.83
CA SER A 47 -6.83 -0.82 -0.80
C SER A 47 -6.08 0.26 -1.59
N TYR A 48 -4.75 0.32 -1.53
CA TYR A 48 -3.98 1.32 -2.27
C TYR A 48 -3.44 0.82 -3.62
N CYS A 49 -3.83 -0.40 -4.03
CA CYS A 49 -3.52 -0.92 -5.35
C CYS A 49 -4.67 -0.60 -6.31
N LYS A 50 -4.38 -0.10 -7.52
CA LYS A 50 -5.37 0.40 -8.49
C LYS A 50 -6.42 -0.62 -8.96
N CYS A 51 -6.37 -1.89 -8.52
CA CYS A 51 -7.46 -2.84 -8.75
C CYS A 51 -7.62 -3.86 -7.59
N GLY A 52 -7.79 -3.33 -6.39
CA GLY A 52 -7.83 -4.09 -5.14
C GLY A 52 -8.81 -5.27 -5.07
N GLU A 53 -10.03 -5.16 -5.58
CA GLU A 53 -11.05 -6.22 -5.39
C GLU A 53 -10.87 -7.43 -6.31
N LYS A 54 -10.54 -7.23 -7.59
CA LYS A 54 -10.35 -8.35 -8.53
C LYS A 54 -9.14 -9.20 -8.16
N SER A 55 -8.11 -8.60 -7.55
CA SER A 55 -6.92 -9.33 -7.11
C SER A 55 -7.09 -10.06 -5.79
N ALA A 56 -7.87 -9.52 -4.85
CA ALA A 56 -8.21 -10.24 -3.62
C ALA A 56 -8.87 -11.60 -3.95
N ARG A 57 -9.88 -11.59 -4.83
CA ARG A 57 -10.61 -12.79 -5.24
C ARG A 57 -9.72 -13.85 -5.89
N SER A 58 -8.84 -13.43 -6.80
CA SER A 58 -7.91 -14.34 -7.49
C SER A 58 -6.82 -14.92 -6.58
N ILE A 59 -6.57 -14.31 -5.42
CA ILE A 59 -5.63 -14.81 -4.40
C ILE A 59 -6.35 -15.78 -3.47
N ILE A 60 -7.57 -15.44 -3.04
CA ILE A 60 -8.46 -16.31 -2.26
C ILE A 60 -8.66 -17.65 -2.98
N GLU A 61 -8.96 -17.61 -4.28
CA GLU A 61 -9.16 -18.81 -5.10
C GLU A 61 -7.90 -19.70 -5.19
N LYS A 62 -6.70 -19.12 -5.09
CA LYS A 62 -5.43 -19.86 -5.26
C LYS A 62 -4.88 -20.40 -3.95
N LEU A 63 -4.94 -19.62 -2.89
CA LEU A 63 -4.47 -20.07 -1.57
C LEU A 63 -5.41 -21.12 -0.97
N GLY A 64 -6.68 -21.12 -1.38
CA GLY A 64 -7.71 -21.99 -0.81
C GLY A 64 -8.15 -21.52 0.57
N ASN A 65 -9.37 -21.90 0.97
CA ASN A 65 -10.01 -21.37 2.18
C ASN A 65 -9.21 -21.64 3.47
N ASP A 66 -8.52 -22.78 3.57
CA ASP A 66 -7.79 -23.16 4.78
C ASP A 66 -6.52 -22.30 5.03
N LYS A 67 -5.81 -21.93 3.95
CA LYS A 67 -4.66 -21.01 4.06
C LYS A 67 -5.12 -19.56 4.20
N MET A 68 -6.29 -19.20 3.66
CA MET A 68 -6.87 -17.86 3.79
C MET A 68 -7.29 -17.52 5.21
N ALA A 69 -7.68 -18.49 6.04
CA ALA A 69 -7.92 -18.25 7.47
C ALA A 69 -6.68 -17.67 8.21
N ARG A 70 -5.49 -17.78 7.60
CA ARG A 70 -4.22 -17.31 8.15
C ARG A 70 -3.85 -15.89 7.71
N ILE A 71 -4.61 -15.30 6.77
CA ILE A 71 -4.31 -13.97 6.19
C ILE A 71 -5.55 -13.09 6.30
N LYS A 72 -5.36 -11.85 6.73
CA LYS A 72 -6.42 -10.84 6.67
C LYS A 72 -6.25 -9.98 5.41
N ILE A 73 -7.28 -9.89 4.57
CA ILE A 73 -7.27 -9.02 3.38
C ILE A 73 -7.99 -7.71 3.73
N LEU A 74 -7.37 -6.57 3.44
CA LEU A 74 -7.96 -5.24 3.61
C LEU A 74 -8.10 -4.53 2.27
N GLY A 75 -9.35 -4.34 1.85
CA GLY A 75 -9.74 -3.41 0.80
C GLY A 75 -9.99 -2.01 1.34
N MET A 76 -10.47 -1.12 0.47
CA MET A 76 -10.73 0.27 0.87
C MET A 76 -11.82 0.39 1.93
N GLU A 77 -12.79 -0.51 1.93
CA GLU A 77 -13.88 -0.51 2.91
C GLU A 77 -13.37 -0.82 4.32
N GLU A 78 -12.55 -1.86 4.49
CA GLU A 78 -11.94 -2.17 5.78
C GLU A 78 -10.99 -1.05 6.23
N VAL A 79 -10.28 -0.41 5.30
CA VAL A 79 -9.43 0.75 5.61
C VAL A 79 -10.26 1.92 6.13
N LYS A 80 -11.39 2.26 5.50
CA LYS A 80 -12.28 3.34 5.95
C LYS A 80 -12.87 3.07 7.32
N GLN A 81 -13.19 1.81 7.61
CA GLN A 81 -13.73 1.38 8.90
C GLN A 81 -12.68 1.33 10.03
N SER A 82 -11.39 1.31 9.72
CA SER A 82 -10.31 1.39 10.73
C SER A 82 -10.35 2.72 11.51
N PHE A 83 -9.79 2.75 12.72
CA PHE A 83 -9.75 3.96 13.55
C PHE A 83 -9.11 5.14 12.82
N TYR A 84 -7.96 4.91 12.18
CA TYR A 84 -7.27 5.97 11.43
C TYR A 84 -8.00 6.31 10.12
N GLY A 85 -8.63 5.33 9.47
CA GLY A 85 -9.44 5.58 8.28
C GLY A 85 -10.63 6.48 8.57
N GLN A 86 -11.36 6.22 9.66
CA GLN A 86 -12.46 7.06 10.11
C GLN A 86 -12.00 8.51 10.36
N LEU A 87 -10.82 8.69 10.97
CA LEU A 87 -10.23 10.01 11.21
C LEU A 87 -9.87 10.76 9.92
N VAL A 88 -9.31 10.07 8.93
CA VAL A 88 -8.80 10.70 7.70
C VAL A 88 -9.88 10.87 6.63
N PHE A 89 -10.82 9.94 6.53
CA PHE A 89 -11.90 9.96 5.55
C PHE A 89 -13.19 10.60 6.08
N GLY A 90 -13.28 10.84 7.40
CA GLY A 90 -14.45 11.47 8.03
C GLY A 90 -15.67 10.56 8.17
N GLU A 91 -15.54 9.27 7.85
CA GLU A 91 -16.69 8.33 7.84
C GLU A 91 -17.05 7.79 9.24
N GLY A 92 -16.37 8.22 10.31
CA GLY A 92 -16.64 7.78 11.69
C GLY A 92 -17.01 8.94 12.64
N VAL A 93 -18.29 8.93 13.07
CA VAL A 93 -18.89 9.74 14.15
C VAL A 93 -18.92 11.26 13.91
N ALA A 94 -19.68 11.72 12.90
CA ALA A 94 -20.50 12.93 12.99
C ALA A 94 -21.47 13.04 11.79
N SER A 95 -22.57 12.30 11.82
CA SER A 95 -23.77 12.74 11.11
C SER A 95 -24.33 13.97 11.81
N ASP A 96 -23.83 15.17 11.51
CA ASP A 96 -24.63 16.41 11.47
C ASP A 96 -23.75 17.58 11.01
N LEU A 97 -24.19 18.28 9.96
CA LEU A 97 -23.89 19.64 9.48
C LEU A 97 -22.46 20.25 9.59
N GLY A 98 -21.76 20.12 10.73
CA GLY A 98 -20.42 20.62 10.97
C GLY A 98 -19.34 19.99 10.08
N GLU A 99 -19.52 18.75 9.64
CA GLU A 99 -18.57 18.11 8.72
C GLU A 99 -18.69 18.64 7.28
N GLN A 100 -19.90 18.98 6.82
CA GLN A 100 -20.06 19.67 5.53
C GLN A 100 -19.40 21.04 5.57
N LEU A 101 -19.56 21.79 6.65
CA LEU A 101 -18.87 23.06 6.86
C LEU A 101 -17.35 22.89 6.93
N ALA A 102 -16.85 21.88 7.64
CA ALA A 102 -15.41 21.62 7.72
C ALA A 102 -14.83 21.14 6.38
N LYS A 103 -15.58 20.37 5.59
CA LYS A 103 -15.19 19.92 4.25
C LYS A 103 -15.17 21.09 3.27
N GLU A 104 -16.19 21.93 3.27
CA GLU A 104 -16.23 23.14 2.43
C GLU A 104 -15.19 24.17 2.89
N ALA A 105 -14.95 24.31 4.20
CA ALA A 105 -13.86 25.15 4.73
C ALA A 105 -12.49 24.61 4.32
N ARG A 106 -12.24 23.29 4.43
CA ARG A 106 -10.98 22.67 3.96
C ARG A 106 -10.78 22.83 2.46
N LYS A 107 -11.84 22.71 1.66
CA LYS A 107 -11.79 23.00 0.21
C LYS A 107 -11.50 24.47 -0.07
N ALA A 108 -12.14 25.40 0.66
CA ALA A 108 -11.92 26.83 0.50
C ALA A 108 -10.49 27.23 0.91
N VAL A 109 -9.99 26.69 2.02
CA VAL A 109 -8.60 26.90 2.48
C VAL A 109 -7.62 26.32 1.45
N SER A 110 -7.85 25.10 0.95
CA SER A 110 -6.97 24.51 -0.08
C SER A 110 -7.00 25.29 -1.39
N ALA A 111 -8.16 25.81 -1.81
CA ALA A 111 -8.28 26.66 -3.00
C ALA A 111 -7.55 28.00 -2.82
N GLU A 112 -7.60 28.57 -1.62
CA GLU A 112 -6.91 29.81 -1.28
C GLU A 112 -5.39 29.59 -1.16
N GLU A 113 -4.94 28.50 -0.55
CA GLU A 113 -3.53 28.07 -0.53
C GLU A 113 -3.00 27.87 -1.95
N GLN A 114 -3.79 27.26 -2.84
CA GLN A 114 -3.44 27.13 -4.27
C GLN A 114 -3.37 28.49 -4.97
N ARG A 115 -4.29 29.41 -4.67
CA ARG A 115 -4.30 30.76 -5.23
C ARG A 115 -3.04 31.52 -4.82
N ILE A 116 -2.72 31.52 -3.54
CA ILE A 116 -1.54 32.15 -2.97
C ILE A 116 -0.26 31.50 -3.53
N ALA A 117 -0.19 30.17 -3.58
CA ALA A 117 0.97 29.47 -4.12
C ALA A 117 1.17 29.76 -5.62
N LYS A 118 0.08 29.88 -6.39
CA LYS A 118 0.12 30.26 -7.82
C LYS A 118 0.54 31.71 -8.02
N GLU A 119 0.10 32.61 -7.15
CA GLU A 119 0.48 34.02 -7.15
C GLU A 119 1.97 34.19 -6.79
N VAL A 120 2.43 33.51 -5.74
CA VAL A 120 3.84 33.47 -5.32
C VAL A 120 4.73 32.82 -6.38
N ALA A 121 4.29 31.72 -7.00
CA ALA A 121 4.97 31.07 -8.12
C ALA A 121 5.07 32.00 -9.34
N SER A 122 4.02 32.78 -9.64
CA SER A 122 4.02 33.75 -10.73
C SER A 122 5.00 34.91 -10.48
N MET A 123 5.13 35.35 -9.23
CA MET A 123 6.12 36.35 -8.81
C MET A 123 7.56 35.79 -8.85
N LEU A 124 7.73 34.49 -8.56
CA LEU A 124 9.04 33.86 -8.45
C LEU A 124 9.52 33.14 -9.72
N LYS A 125 8.77 33.17 -10.84
CA LYS A 125 9.07 32.40 -12.09
C LYS A 125 9.41 30.93 -11.82
N LEU A 126 8.91 30.35 -10.73
CA LEU A 126 9.12 28.96 -10.37
C LEU A 126 7.86 28.19 -10.70
N SER A 127 7.98 27.20 -11.58
CA SER A 127 6.92 26.21 -11.79
C SER A 127 6.87 25.29 -10.58
N VAL A 128 5.86 25.47 -9.73
CA VAL A 128 5.56 24.51 -8.66
C VAL A 128 4.37 23.68 -9.12
N ASP A 129 4.63 22.44 -9.52
CA ASP A 129 3.57 21.44 -9.70
C ASP A 129 3.00 21.11 -8.32
N ILE A 130 1.85 21.70 -7.99
CA ILE A 130 1.10 21.35 -6.78
C ILE A 130 0.28 20.10 -7.10
N ASP A 131 0.93 18.94 -6.98
CA ASP A 131 0.32 17.61 -7.14
C ASP A 131 -0.68 17.32 -6.00
N THR A 132 -1.89 17.85 -6.11
CA THR A 132 -3.01 17.50 -5.21
C THR A 132 -3.42 16.02 -5.31
N THR A 133 -3.18 15.39 -6.46
CA THR A 133 -3.38 13.95 -6.69
C THR A 133 -2.41 13.09 -5.87
N SER A 134 -1.17 13.53 -5.71
CA SER A 134 -0.16 12.80 -4.90
C SER A 134 -0.49 12.79 -3.40
N SER A 135 -1.15 13.85 -2.92
CA SER A 135 -1.56 13.98 -1.52
C SER A 135 -2.66 12.99 -1.16
N GLU A 136 -3.70 12.87 -2.00
CA GLU A 136 -4.79 11.91 -1.79
C GLU A 136 -4.32 10.46 -1.96
N GLU A 137 -3.52 10.15 -2.99
CA GLU A 137 -2.94 8.81 -3.14
C GLU A 137 -2.10 8.43 -1.91
N MET A 138 -1.31 9.35 -1.37
CA MET A 138 -0.50 9.06 -0.19
C MET A 138 -1.31 8.97 1.10
N LYS A 139 -2.41 9.73 1.24
CA LYS A 139 -3.36 9.56 2.36
C LYS A 139 -3.93 8.14 2.36
N ASN A 140 -4.32 7.62 1.19
CA ASN A 140 -4.84 6.25 1.06
C ASN A 140 -3.80 5.20 1.45
N VAL A 141 -2.54 5.37 1.01
CA VAL A 141 -1.44 4.47 1.40
C VAL A 141 -1.24 4.49 2.91
N VAL A 142 -1.12 5.67 3.52
CA VAL A 142 -0.89 5.82 4.96
C VAL A 142 -2.04 5.22 5.76
N ALA A 143 -3.29 5.47 5.35
CA ALA A 143 -4.46 4.89 5.99
C ALA A 143 -4.47 3.36 5.89
N ALA A 144 -4.14 2.81 4.71
CA ALA A 144 -4.05 1.37 4.52
C ALA A 144 -2.99 0.70 5.40
N LEU A 145 -1.81 1.30 5.50
CA LEU A 145 -0.72 0.76 6.33
C LEU A 145 -1.08 0.77 7.82
N ARG A 146 -1.70 1.86 8.30
CA ARG A 146 -2.16 1.98 9.69
C ARG A 146 -3.31 1.02 9.98
N ALA A 147 -4.28 0.89 9.08
CA ALA A 147 -5.33 -0.11 9.18
C ALA A 147 -4.76 -1.53 9.21
N GLY A 148 -3.72 -1.81 8.42
CA GLY A 148 -3.02 -3.10 8.44
C GLY A 148 -2.47 -3.46 9.81
N ALA A 149 -1.79 -2.51 10.46
CA ALA A 149 -1.27 -2.67 11.82
C ALA A 149 -2.38 -2.87 12.86
N GLU A 150 -3.45 -2.08 12.79
CA GLU A 150 -4.64 -2.19 13.65
C GLU A 150 -5.30 -3.56 13.52
N TYR A 151 -5.51 -4.03 12.29
CA TYR A 151 -6.14 -5.30 11.99
C TYR A 151 -5.26 -6.52 12.32
N ALA A 152 -3.94 -6.33 12.37
CA ALA A 152 -2.97 -7.29 12.90
C ALA A 152 -2.89 -7.27 14.43
N ASN A 153 -3.46 -6.26 15.09
CA ASN A 153 -3.32 -5.97 16.52
C ASN A 153 -1.84 -5.82 16.94
N VAL A 154 -1.05 -5.17 16.09
CA VAL A 154 0.39 -4.93 16.31
C VAL A 154 0.67 -3.44 16.09
N PRO A 155 1.47 -2.77 16.95
CA PRO A 155 1.82 -1.37 16.71
C PRO A 155 2.66 -1.20 15.44
N VAL A 156 2.54 -0.04 14.78
CA VAL A 156 3.12 0.24 13.45
C VAL A 156 4.64 0.02 13.39
N ASP A 157 5.36 0.33 14.47
CA ASP A 157 6.82 0.18 14.61
C ASP A 157 7.28 -1.29 14.75
N TYR A 158 6.36 -2.20 15.11
CA TYR A 158 6.60 -3.65 15.14
C TYR A 158 6.18 -4.36 13.84
N CYS A 159 5.52 -3.65 12.93
CA CYS A 159 5.17 -4.18 11.61
C CYS A 159 6.34 -4.05 10.62
N VAL A 160 6.38 -4.93 9.62
CA VAL A 160 7.22 -4.73 8.42
C VAL A 160 6.33 -4.70 7.19
N LEU A 161 6.46 -3.64 6.40
CA LEU A 161 5.85 -3.59 5.09
C LEU A 161 6.70 -4.36 4.08
N VAL A 162 6.10 -5.35 3.42
CA VAL A 162 6.64 -5.94 2.18
C VAL A 162 6.05 -5.20 0.98
N ALA A 163 6.81 -4.29 0.38
CA ALA A 163 6.36 -3.43 -0.70
C ALA A 163 6.81 -3.90 -2.09
N GLY A 164 6.01 -3.56 -3.11
CA GLY A 164 6.36 -3.75 -4.52
C GLY A 164 6.49 -2.44 -5.31
N SER A 165 6.20 -1.29 -4.69
CA SER A 165 6.13 0.03 -5.32
C SER A 165 6.69 1.13 -4.42
N GLN A 166 7.13 2.23 -5.05
CA GLN A 166 7.68 3.39 -4.34
C GLN A 166 6.64 4.08 -3.44
N SER A 167 5.36 4.07 -3.83
CA SER A 167 4.28 4.63 -3.02
C SER A 167 4.15 3.92 -1.67
N GLY A 168 4.28 2.59 -1.64
CA GLY A 168 4.29 1.81 -0.40
C GLY A 168 5.48 2.15 0.48
N VAL A 169 6.68 2.24 -0.11
CA VAL A 169 7.91 2.62 0.61
C VAL A 169 7.78 4.01 1.24
N ALA A 170 7.38 5.01 0.45
CA ALA A 170 7.19 6.38 0.92
C ALA A 170 6.11 6.48 2.01
N GLY A 171 5.02 5.71 1.87
CA GLY A 171 3.97 5.64 2.89
C GLY A 171 4.46 5.04 4.21
N ALA A 172 5.25 3.96 4.14
CA ALA A 172 5.85 3.31 5.31
C ALA A 172 6.85 4.23 6.01
N GLU A 173 7.70 4.90 5.25
CA GLU A 173 8.66 5.88 5.75
C GLU A 173 7.96 7.01 6.53
N ARG A 174 6.85 7.55 5.99
CA ARG A 174 6.05 8.61 6.65
C ARG A 174 5.48 8.22 8.01
N ILE A 175 5.28 6.94 8.27
CA ILE A 175 4.72 6.46 9.54
C ILE A 175 5.75 5.72 10.40
N GLY A 176 7.03 5.70 9.98
CA GLY A 176 8.09 4.99 10.70
C GLY A 176 7.95 3.47 10.66
N MET A 177 7.23 2.90 9.69
CA MET A 177 7.11 1.45 9.52
C MET A 177 8.32 0.93 8.73
N PRO A 178 9.11 -0.03 9.27
CA PRO A 178 10.15 -0.70 8.51
C PRO A 178 9.63 -1.27 7.19
N CYS A 179 10.37 -1.09 6.10
CA CYS A 179 9.96 -1.57 4.78
C CYS A 179 11.05 -2.43 4.13
N VAL A 180 10.64 -3.54 3.53
CA VAL A 180 11.45 -4.36 2.62
C VAL A 180 10.75 -4.40 1.28
N VAL A 181 11.51 -4.25 0.20
CA VAL A 181 10.96 -4.29 -1.15
C VAL A 181 11.21 -5.65 -1.76
N VAL A 182 10.20 -6.21 -2.43
CA VAL A 182 10.37 -7.34 -3.35
C VAL A 182 10.11 -6.82 -4.75
N ARG A 183 11.17 -6.68 -5.55
CA ARG A 183 11.08 -6.17 -6.91
C ARG A 183 10.26 -7.10 -7.78
N SER A 184 9.54 -6.53 -8.73
CA SER A 184 9.00 -7.24 -9.88
C SER A 184 9.81 -6.87 -11.11
N SER A 185 9.52 -7.48 -12.25
CA SER A 185 10.10 -7.05 -13.54
C SER A 185 9.91 -5.55 -13.80
N SER A 186 8.81 -4.97 -13.30
CA SER A 186 8.50 -3.53 -13.36
C SER A 186 9.50 -2.65 -12.63
N THR A 187 9.97 -3.15 -11.50
CA THR A 187 10.76 -2.40 -10.54
C THR A 187 12.20 -2.91 -10.48
N ALA A 188 12.61 -3.75 -11.44
CA ALA A 188 13.94 -4.34 -11.49
C ALA A 188 15.06 -3.30 -11.45
N ARG A 189 14.85 -2.15 -12.12
CA ARG A 189 15.79 -1.01 -12.17
C ARG A 189 15.41 0.14 -11.24
N ALA A 190 14.33 -0.01 -10.47
CA ALA A 190 13.92 1.03 -9.55
C ALA A 190 14.79 0.97 -8.28
N GLU A 191 15.15 2.14 -7.77
CA GLU A 191 15.84 2.30 -6.50
C GLU A 191 14.83 2.64 -5.41
N PHE A 192 15.06 2.09 -4.21
CA PHE A 192 14.17 2.23 -3.07
C PHE A 192 14.96 2.71 -1.84
N PRO A 193 15.40 3.99 -1.83
CA PRO A 193 16.29 4.50 -0.77
C PRO A 193 15.67 4.44 0.64
N GLY A 194 14.35 4.42 0.76
CA GLY A 194 13.63 4.28 2.03
C GLY A 194 13.40 2.83 2.49
N ALA A 195 13.83 1.81 1.74
CA ALA A 195 13.68 0.41 2.11
C ALA A 195 14.92 -0.10 2.87
N LYS A 196 14.72 -0.87 3.93
CA LYS A 196 15.80 -1.54 4.66
C LYS A 196 16.54 -2.59 3.81
N ALA A 197 15.82 -3.22 2.89
CA ALA A 197 16.37 -4.20 1.96
C ALA A 197 15.54 -4.28 0.70
N VAL A 198 16.17 -4.71 -0.39
CA VAL A 198 15.54 -4.97 -1.69
C VAL A 198 15.85 -6.41 -2.09
N MET A 199 14.81 -7.17 -2.41
CA MET A 199 14.85 -8.59 -2.75
C MET A 199 14.27 -8.82 -4.14
N ASP A 200 14.59 -9.96 -4.76
CA ASP A 200 14.10 -10.32 -6.09
C ASP A 200 13.05 -11.44 -6.07
N GLY A 201 12.65 -11.92 -4.89
CA GLY A 201 11.69 -13.01 -4.74
C GLY A 201 11.26 -13.31 -3.31
N PHE A 202 10.53 -14.41 -3.16
CA PHE A 202 10.17 -15.03 -1.88
C PHE A 202 10.81 -16.42 -1.79
N GLY A 203 11.06 -16.92 -0.57
CA GLY A 203 11.55 -18.28 -0.33
C GLY A 203 13.07 -18.38 -0.12
N GLY A 204 13.59 -19.61 -0.18
CA GLY A 204 14.89 -20.05 0.38
C GLY A 204 16.17 -19.38 -0.15
N GLY A 205 16.08 -18.44 -1.10
CA GLY A 205 17.19 -17.59 -1.55
C GLY A 205 16.96 -16.08 -1.41
N ASP A 206 15.73 -15.64 -1.10
CA ASP A 206 15.32 -14.24 -1.03
C ASP A 206 14.55 -13.97 0.28
N LEU A 207 13.30 -13.51 0.19
CA LEU A 207 12.51 -13.08 1.34
C LEU A 207 11.89 -14.29 2.06
N SER A 208 12.30 -14.48 3.31
CA SER A 208 11.72 -15.42 4.29
C SER A 208 11.43 -14.69 5.61
N ILE A 209 10.63 -15.28 6.49
CA ILE A 209 10.36 -14.69 7.81
C ILE A 209 11.64 -14.64 8.65
N SER A 210 12.49 -15.67 8.54
CA SER A 210 13.82 -15.67 9.16
C SER A 210 14.67 -14.48 8.70
N ARG A 211 14.63 -14.16 7.40
CA ARG A 211 15.38 -13.04 6.83
C ARG A 211 14.82 -11.69 7.26
N LEU A 212 13.48 -11.56 7.32
CA LEU A 212 12.83 -10.35 7.85
C LEU A 212 13.25 -10.05 9.28
N GLN A 213 13.32 -11.07 10.15
CA GLN A 213 13.77 -10.91 11.53
C GLN A 213 15.23 -10.46 11.64
N GLN A 214 16.10 -10.92 10.72
CA GLN A 214 17.48 -10.46 10.65
C GLN A 214 17.56 -8.98 10.25
N ILE A 215 16.80 -8.57 9.23
CA ILE A 215 16.75 -7.19 8.72
C ILE A 215 16.16 -6.22 9.76
N GLN A 216 15.23 -6.68 10.60
CA GLN A 216 14.71 -5.83 11.68
C GLN A 216 15.75 -5.55 12.78
N ARG A 217 16.67 -6.48 13.03
CA ARG A 217 17.70 -6.38 14.08
C ARG A 217 18.94 -5.60 13.65
N SER A 218 19.16 -5.45 12.35
CA SER A 218 20.21 -4.61 11.75
C SER A 218 19.78 -3.16 11.63
#